data_AF-A0A838UDF8-F1
#
_entry.id   AF-A0A838UDF8-F1
#
_cell.length_a   1.000
_cell.length_b   1.000
_cell.length_c   1.000
_cell.angle_alpha   90.00
_cell.angle_beta   90.00
_cell.angle_gamma   90.00
#
_symmetry.space_group_name_H-M   'P 1'
#
loop_
_entity.id
_entity.type
_entity.pdbx_description
1 polymer ?
#
loop_
_entity_poly.entity_id
_entity_poly.type
_entity_poly.pdbx_seq_one_letter_code
_entity_poly.pdbx_strand_id
1 'polypeptide(L)'
;MISTAHRFIFIHAPKTGGNSIQLVLEPFSDDRRTVGAGQDGRQRFGIEGPITRRKHAKLADYGASLGAALESFQVIVVARDPLTRAVSFFYSPHRWAREAELGQRPAFQRARFEQELKRLRSITAMLTIDGEVRRPDHILRFESLAADLAMLTRTLRLPPTGPLPHVNASAATRALRDEALADPWVRGLVTDRYADDYALLGYPKP
;
A
#
# COMPACT_ATOMS: atom_id res chain seq x y z
N MET A 1 7.93 -4.12 -6.22
CA MET A 1 9.37 -4.03 -5.99
C MET A 1 9.88 -5.45 -5.94
N ILE A 2 10.94 -5.80 -6.65
CA ILE A 2 11.46 -7.16 -6.74
C ILE A 2 12.94 -7.22 -6.34
N SER A 3 13.34 -8.34 -5.76
CA SER A 3 14.74 -8.72 -5.56
C SER A 3 14.93 -10.14 -6.06
N THR A 4 15.70 -10.30 -7.12
CA THR A 4 16.12 -11.61 -7.64
C THR A 4 17.17 -12.27 -6.75
N ALA A 5 18.06 -11.47 -6.16
CA ALA A 5 19.09 -11.95 -5.23
C ALA A 5 18.49 -12.54 -3.94
N HIS A 6 17.46 -11.89 -3.38
CA HIS A 6 16.80 -12.33 -2.14
C HIS A 6 15.45 -13.00 -2.36
N ARG A 7 15.07 -13.22 -3.63
CA ARG A 7 13.85 -13.95 -4.04
C ARG A 7 12.59 -13.44 -3.37
N PHE A 8 12.37 -12.13 -3.40
CA PHE A 8 11.12 -11.54 -2.90
C PHE A 8 10.46 -10.58 -3.91
N ILE A 9 9.14 -10.46 -3.80
CA ILE A 9 8.33 -9.45 -4.48
C ILE A 9 7.50 -8.73 -3.42
N PHE A 10 7.75 -7.43 -3.27
CA PHE A 10 6.93 -6.55 -2.45
C PHE A 10 5.84 -5.88 -3.30
N ILE A 11 4.59 -6.27 -3.04
CA ILE A 11 3.38 -5.67 -3.64
C ILE A 11 2.98 -4.44 -2.82
N HIS A 12 3.32 -3.26 -3.34
CA HIS A 12 3.05 -1.99 -2.68
C HIS A 12 1.59 -1.56 -2.84
N ALA A 13 0.73 -1.95 -1.90
CA ALA A 13 -0.63 -1.44 -1.81
C ALA A 13 -0.65 0.04 -1.38
N PRO A 14 -1.47 0.91 -2.01
CA PRO A 14 -1.60 2.29 -1.56
C PRO A 14 -2.08 2.37 -0.11
N LYS A 15 -1.53 3.35 0.63
CA LYS A 15 -1.98 3.78 1.97
C LYS A 15 -1.73 2.80 3.12
N THR A 16 -0.82 1.87 2.92
CA THR A 16 -0.41 0.87 3.92
C THR A 16 0.98 1.15 4.49
N GLY A 17 1.54 2.35 4.34
CA GLY A 17 2.90 2.66 4.81
C GLY A 17 4.02 2.08 3.94
N GLY A 18 3.70 1.47 2.79
CA GLY A 18 4.71 0.80 1.97
C GLY A 18 5.81 1.69 1.37
N ASN A 19 5.70 3.04 1.40
CA ASN A 19 6.86 3.88 1.07
C ASN A 19 7.98 3.71 2.11
N SER A 20 7.65 3.58 3.40
CA SER A 20 8.63 3.32 4.45
C SER A 20 9.34 1.98 4.23
N ILE A 21 8.58 0.95 3.84
CA ILE A 21 9.13 -0.36 3.47
C ILE A 21 10.03 -0.26 2.24
N GLN A 22 9.60 0.45 1.19
CA GLN A 22 10.40 0.66 -0.01
C GLN A 22 11.74 1.34 0.28
N LEU A 23 11.78 2.33 1.20
CA LEU A 23 13.03 2.98 1.58
C LEU A 23 14.01 2.01 2.28
N VAL A 24 13.49 1.02 3.01
CA VAL A 24 14.33 0.02 3.69
C VAL A 24 14.75 -1.12 2.76
N LEU A 25 13.87 -1.56 1.86
CA LEU A 25 14.13 -2.69 0.96
C LEU A 25 14.88 -2.30 -0.33
N GLU A 26 14.90 -1.02 -0.70
CA GLU A 26 15.55 -0.55 -1.94
C GLU A 26 17.00 -1.03 -2.08
N PRO A 27 17.88 -0.98 -1.06
CA PRO A 27 19.27 -1.45 -1.20
C PRO A 27 19.41 -2.93 -1.58
N PHE A 28 18.34 -3.72 -1.44
CA PHE A 28 18.30 -5.15 -1.75
C PHE A 28 17.44 -5.45 -2.98
N SER A 29 16.88 -4.43 -3.62
CA SER A 29 15.99 -4.56 -4.77
C SER A 29 16.74 -4.36 -6.08
N ASP A 30 16.25 -5.01 -7.14
CA ASP A 30 16.68 -4.76 -8.52
C ASP A 30 16.04 -3.49 -9.11
N ASP A 31 15.14 -2.86 -8.35
CA ASP A 31 14.42 -1.65 -8.75
C ASP A 31 15.05 -0.40 -8.13
N ARG A 32 14.85 0.73 -8.78
CA ARG A 32 15.32 2.05 -8.34
C ARG A 32 14.16 3.00 -8.06
N ARG A 33 14.37 3.93 -7.14
CA ARG A 33 13.51 5.11 -7.03
C ARG A 33 13.63 6.00 -8.26
N THR A 34 12.49 6.51 -8.70
CA THR A 34 12.40 7.57 -9.70
C THR A 34 11.70 8.79 -9.16
N VAL A 35 12.05 9.95 -9.70
CA VAL A 35 11.51 11.25 -9.31
C VAL A 35 10.95 11.92 -10.56
N GLY A 36 9.62 11.98 -10.64
CA GLY A 36 8.89 12.73 -11.67
C GLY A 36 8.47 14.13 -11.21
N ALA A 37 7.69 14.83 -12.02
CA ALA A 37 7.18 16.16 -11.70
C ALA A 37 6.46 16.20 -10.33
N GLY A 38 6.88 17.12 -9.47
CA GLY A 38 6.40 17.31 -8.11
C GLY A 38 6.82 16.22 -7.10
N GLN A 39 7.56 15.19 -7.50
CA GLN A 39 8.07 14.19 -6.56
C GLN A 39 9.32 14.72 -5.86
N ASP A 40 9.48 14.38 -4.58
CA ASP A 40 10.59 14.86 -3.73
C ASP A 40 11.61 13.75 -3.43
N GLY A 41 11.41 12.55 -3.99
CA GLY A 41 12.29 11.40 -3.78
C GLY A 41 12.16 10.74 -2.40
N ARG A 42 11.40 11.33 -1.47
CA ARG A 42 11.29 10.87 -0.08
C ARG A 42 9.85 10.58 0.34
N GLN A 43 8.97 11.56 0.26
CA GLN A 43 7.54 11.36 0.51
C GLN A 43 6.87 10.80 -0.75
N ARG A 44 7.22 11.33 -1.91
CA ARG A 44 6.64 10.98 -3.21
C ARG A 44 7.77 10.58 -4.15
N PHE A 45 7.69 9.35 -4.64
CA PHE A 45 8.63 8.78 -5.60
C PHE A 45 7.96 7.63 -6.36
N GLY A 46 8.41 7.40 -7.58
CA GLY A 46 8.16 6.20 -8.36
C GLY A 46 9.12 5.07 -8.01
N ILE A 47 8.78 3.86 -8.43
CA ILE A 47 9.66 2.70 -8.39
C ILE A 47 9.57 2.04 -9.76
N GLU A 48 10.72 1.76 -10.36
CA GLU A 48 10.83 1.03 -11.62
C GLU A 48 12.09 0.16 -11.63
N GLY A 49 12.09 -0.86 -12.45
CA GLY A 49 13.25 -1.70 -12.71
C GLY A 49 13.01 -2.61 -13.90
N PRO A 50 13.89 -3.59 -14.14
CA PRO A 50 13.80 -4.47 -15.30
C PRO A 50 12.46 -5.22 -15.41
N ILE A 51 11.87 -5.60 -14.27
CA ILE A 51 10.59 -6.31 -14.19
C ILE A 51 9.49 -5.39 -13.63
N THR A 52 9.79 -4.59 -12.60
CA THR A 52 8.81 -3.67 -12.03
C THR A 52 8.58 -2.48 -12.95
N ARG A 53 7.49 -2.49 -13.72
CA ARG A 53 7.17 -1.40 -14.66
C ARG A 53 6.84 -0.07 -13.99
N ARG A 54 6.17 -0.12 -12.84
CA ARG A 54 5.74 1.06 -12.10
C ARG A 54 5.43 0.75 -10.64
N LYS A 55 5.37 1.81 -9.84
CA LYS A 55 4.81 1.75 -8.49
C LYS A 55 3.36 1.27 -8.51
N HIS A 56 2.97 0.50 -7.49
CA HIS A 56 1.66 -0.16 -7.41
C HIS A 56 1.38 -1.19 -8.52
N ALA A 57 2.43 -1.75 -9.14
CA ALA A 57 2.31 -2.96 -9.96
C ALA A 57 1.64 -4.09 -9.16
N LYS A 58 0.79 -4.86 -9.85
CA LYS A 58 0.06 -6.02 -9.33
C LYS A 58 0.92 -7.26 -9.48
N LEU A 59 0.61 -8.32 -8.74
CA LEU A 59 1.32 -9.60 -8.85
C LEU A 59 1.23 -10.19 -10.26
N ALA A 60 0.09 -10.04 -10.93
CA ALA A 60 -0.08 -10.44 -12.34
C ALA A 60 0.91 -9.75 -13.30
N ASP A 61 1.37 -8.53 -13.00
CA ASP A 61 2.36 -7.85 -13.83
C ASP A 61 3.75 -8.54 -13.73
N TYR A 62 4.07 -9.11 -12.56
CA TYR A 62 5.25 -9.95 -12.37
C TYR A 62 5.05 -11.34 -12.96
N GLY A 63 3.86 -11.94 -12.81
CA GLY A 63 3.51 -13.23 -13.43
C GLY A 63 3.68 -13.20 -14.95
N ALA A 64 3.23 -12.12 -15.61
CA ALA A 64 3.42 -11.94 -17.05
C ALA A 64 4.89 -11.83 -17.49
N SER A 65 5.80 -11.45 -16.58
CA SER A 65 7.23 -11.27 -16.87
C SER A 65 8.08 -12.46 -16.44
N LEU A 66 7.71 -13.13 -15.35
CA LEU A 66 8.47 -14.22 -14.73
C LEU A 66 7.94 -15.62 -15.12
N GLY A 67 6.67 -15.72 -15.52
CA GLY A 67 6.00 -17.01 -15.73
C GLY A 67 6.13 -17.92 -14.51
N ALA A 68 6.50 -19.18 -14.73
CA ALA A 68 6.68 -20.18 -13.68
C ALA A 68 7.76 -19.80 -12.64
N ALA A 69 8.70 -18.92 -12.97
CA ALA A 69 9.72 -18.49 -12.02
C ALA A 69 9.14 -17.68 -10.85
N LEU A 70 7.92 -17.15 -10.98
CA LEU A 70 7.22 -16.42 -9.91
C LEU A 70 7.11 -17.25 -8.62
N GLU A 71 6.90 -18.57 -8.72
CA GLU A 71 6.76 -19.48 -7.57
C GLU A 71 8.04 -19.58 -6.73
N SER A 72 9.18 -19.14 -7.26
CA SER A 72 10.44 -19.08 -6.51
C SER A 72 10.57 -17.80 -5.65
N PHE A 73 9.61 -16.88 -5.72
CA PHE A 73 9.63 -15.62 -4.99
C PHE A 73 8.64 -15.61 -3.82
N GLN A 74 9.10 -15.09 -2.69
CA GLN A 74 8.24 -14.79 -1.55
C GLN A 74 7.47 -13.48 -1.80
N VAL A 75 6.15 -13.54 -1.77
CA VAL A 75 5.25 -12.40 -1.96
C VAL A 75 4.97 -11.72 -0.63
N ILE A 76 5.29 -10.44 -0.56
CA ILE A 76 5.19 -9.61 0.64
C ILE A 76 4.16 -8.51 0.39
N VAL A 77 3.30 -8.27 1.37
CA VAL A 77 2.37 -7.14 1.38
C VAL A 77 2.34 -6.48 2.75
N VAL A 78 2.05 -5.17 2.78
CA VAL A 78 1.63 -4.52 4.02
C VAL A 78 0.11 -4.43 4.04
N ALA A 79 -0.49 -5.01 5.07
CA ALA A 79 -1.90 -4.95 5.35
C ALA A 79 -2.20 -3.76 6.27
N ARG A 80 -3.31 -3.09 6.01
CA ARG A 80 -3.92 -2.09 6.89
C ARG A 80 -5.40 -2.36 6.93
N ASP A 81 -6.03 -2.15 8.08
CA ASP A 81 -7.48 -2.26 8.20
C ASP A 81 -8.17 -1.54 7.01
N PRO A 82 -9.04 -2.22 6.24
CA PRO A 82 -9.61 -1.66 5.02
C PRO A 82 -10.37 -0.33 5.24
N LEU A 83 -11.06 -0.18 6.36
CA LEU A 83 -11.77 1.06 6.72
C LEU A 83 -10.78 2.21 6.93
N THR A 84 -9.76 2.04 7.76
CA THR A 84 -8.74 3.08 7.97
C THR A 84 -7.92 3.35 6.71
N ARG A 85 -7.70 2.34 5.87
CA ARG A 85 -7.01 2.48 4.57
C ARG A 85 -7.83 3.34 3.60
N ALA A 86 -9.14 3.11 3.51
CA ALA A 86 -10.07 3.88 2.70
C ALA A 86 -10.14 5.36 3.14
N VAL A 87 -10.32 5.62 4.44
CA VAL A 87 -10.32 6.99 4.99
C VAL A 87 -8.97 7.68 4.77
N SER A 88 -7.86 6.97 4.98
CA SER A 88 -6.50 7.47 4.69
C SER A 88 -6.29 7.80 3.21
N PHE A 89 -6.90 7.04 2.31
CA PHE A 89 -6.85 7.30 0.87
C PHE A 89 -7.59 8.58 0.51
N PHE A 90 -8.83 8.74 0.98
CA PHE A 90 -9.65 9.92 0.74
C PHE A 90 -8.95 11.20 1.18
N TYR A 91 -8.33 11.19 2.37
CA TYR A 91 -7.60 12.33 2.93
C TYR A 91 -6.11 12.37 2.55
N SER A 92 -5.73 11.80 1.40
CA SER A 92 -4.36 11.91 0.91
C SER A 92 -4.08 13.36 0.46
N PRO A 93 -2.94 13.99 0.84
CA PRO A 93 -2.69 15.41 0.55
C PRO A 93 -2.85 15.80 -0.92
N HIS A 94 -2.35 14.99 -1.85
CA HIS A 94 -2.45 15.27 -3.28
C HIS A 94 -3.89 15.32 -3.82
N ARG A 95 -4.85 14.67 -3.15
CA ARG A 95 -6.27 14.73 -3.54
C ARG A 95 -6.97 16.02 -3.11
N TRP A 96 -6.34 16.76 -2.21
CA TRP A 96 -6.83 18.01 -1.63
C TRP A 96 -5.91 19.18 -1.94
N ALA A 97 -4.93 19.01 -2.85
CA ALA A 97 -3.91 20.01 -3.12
C ALA A 97 -4.51 21.30 -3.68
N ARG A 98 -5.46 21.19 -4.63
CA ARG A 98 -6.15 22.34 -5.22
C ARG A 98 -6.98 23.09 -4.19
N GLU A 99 -7.73 22.39 -3.36
CA GLU A 99 -8.51 22.99 -2.28
C GLU A 99 -7.60 23.68 -1.26
N ALA A 100 -6.47 23.05 -0.91
CA ALA A 100 -5.49 23.63 -0.01
C ALA A 100 -4.85 24.91 -0.58
N GLU A 101 -4.55 24.96 -1.89
CA GLU A 101 -4.08 26.18 -2.59
C GLU A 101 -5.11 27.31 -2.51
N LEU A 102 -6.40 26.99 -2.46
CA LEU A 102 -7.50 27.93 -2.28
C LEU A 102 -7.79 28.25 -0.80
N GLY A 103 -6.94 27.80 0.14
CA GLY A 103 -7.11 28.01 1.57
C GLY A 103 -8.25 27.18 2.20
N GLN A 104 -8.77 26.20 1.48
CA GLN A 104 -9.86 25.34 1.96
C GLN A 104 -9.32 24.13 2.72
N ARG A 105 -10.10 23.66 3.70
CA ARG A 105 -9.78 22.45 4.47
C ARG A 105 -10.47 21.23 3.87
N PRO A 106 -9.90 20.03 4.06
CA PRO A 106 -10.60 18.80 3.74
C PRO A 106 -11.96 18.72 4.45
N ALA A 107 -12.97 18.29 3.70
CA ALA A 107 -14.33 18.10 4.20
C ALA A 107 -14.87 16.75 3.72
N PHE A 108 -15.56 16.02 4.60
CA PHE A 108 -16.13 14.74 4.22
C PHE A 108 -17.33 14.93 3.29
N GLN A 109 -17.36 14.19 2.18
CA GLN A 109 -18.47 14.20 1.22
C GLN A 109 -18.67 12.79 0.70
N ARG A 110 -19.83 12.19 0.98
CA ARG A 110 -20.14 10.78 0.64
C ARG A 110 -19.95 10.47 -0.85
N ALA A 111 -20.54 11.30 -1.73
CA ALA A 111 -20.42 11.11 -3.18
C ALA A 111 -18.97 11.16 -3.66
N ARG A 112 -18.17 12.11 -3.17
CA ARG A 112 -16.73 12.18 -3.46
C ARG A 112 -16.00 10.96 -2.91
N PHE A 113 -16.30 10.54 -1.68
CA PHE A 113 -15.68 9.38 -1.05
C PHE A 113 -15.90 8.11 -1.88
N GLU A 114 -17.14 7.84 -2.27
CA GLU A 114 -17.49 6.70 -3.13
C GLU A 114 -16.75 6.75 -4.47
N GLN A 115 -16.73 7.92 -5.12
CA GLN A 115 -16.01 8.11 -6.39
C GLN A 115 -14.51 7.85 -6.23
N GLU A 116 -13.90 8.32 -5.14
CA GLU A 116 -12.48 8.08 -4.87
C GLU A 116 -12.19 6.60 -4.60
N LEU A 117 -13.07 5.87 -3.90
CA LEU A 117 -12.87 4.45 -3.66
C LEU A 117 -12.85 3.60 -4.95
N LYS A 118 -13.44 4.08 -6.05
CA LYS A 118 -13.30 3.45 -7.38
C LYS A 118 -11.84 3.39 -7.84
N ARG A 119 -11.00 4.30 -7.37
CA ARG A 119 -9.55 4.38 -7.68
C ARG A 119 -8.67 3.61 -6.70
N LEU A 120 -9.19 3.23 -5.52
CA LEU A 120 -8.46 2.46 -4.53
C LEU A 120 -8.70 0.96 -4.76
N ARG A 121 -7.75 0.31 -5.43
CA ARG A 121 -7.77 -1.14 -5.65
C ARG A 121 -7.74 -1.88 -4.30
N SER A 122 -8.44 -3.01 -4.22
CA SER A 122 -8.32 -3.96 -3.11
C SER A 122 -6.95 -4.62 -3.14
N ILE A 123 -6.45 -5.01 -1.97
CA ILE A 123 -5.18 -5.73 -1.87
C ILE A 123 -5.32 -7.12 -2.48
N THR A 124 -6.46 -7.79 -2.27
CA THR A 124 -6.82 -9.03 -2.94
C THR A 124 -6.68 -8.92 -4.46
N ALA A 125 -7.27 -7.89 -5.08
CA ALA A 125 -7.15 -7.69 -6.55
C ALA A 125 -5.74 -7.29 -7.02
N MET A 126 -4.83 -6.89 -6.11
CA MET A 126 -3.41 -6.71 -6.44
C MET A 126 -2.63 -8.02 -6.39
N LEU A 127 -3.15 -9.04 -5.73
CA LEU A 127 -2.55 -10.36 -5.55
C LEU A 127 -3.16 -11.43 -6.48
N THR A 128 -4.27 -11.10 -7.16
CA THR A 128 -4.92 -11.98 -8.12
C THR A 128 -4.10 -12.11 -9.42
N ILE A 129 -3.93 -13.35 -9.88
CA ILE A 129 -3.36 -13.72 -11.19
C ILE A 129 -4.37 -14.65 -11.86
N ASP A 130 -4.77 -14.33 -13.08
CA ASP A 130 -5.70 -15.17 -13.88
C ASP A 130 -6.99 -15.57 -13.14
N GLY A 131 -7.50 -14.68 -12.29
CA GLY A 131 -8.72 -14.89 -11.50
C GLY A 131 -8.49 -15.49 -10.10
N GLU A 132 -7.31 -16.08 -9.86
CA GLU A 132 -6.97 -16.75 -8.61
C GLU A 132 -6.13 -15.87 -7.68
N VAL A 133 -6.49 -15.81 -6.40
CA VAL A 133 -5.76 -15.01 -5.40
C VAL A 133 -4.54 -15.79 -4.90
N ARG A 134 -3.33 -15.29 -5.18
CA ARG A 134 -2.12 -15.80 -4.51
C ARG A 134 -2.05 -15.23 -3.10
N ARG A 135 -2.18 -16.09 -2.09
CA ARG A 135 -1.95 -15.69 -0.70
C ARG A 135 -0.54 -15.12 -0.54
N PRO A 136 -0.33 -13.99 0.15
CA PRO A 136 1.01 -13.52 0.46
C PRO A 136 1.74 -14.51 1.37
N ASP A 137 3.04 -14.68 1.16
CA ASP A 137 3.89 -15.45 2.08
C ASP A 137 4.21 -14.63 3.33
N HIS A 138 4.21 -13.29 3.22
CA HIS A 138 4.37 -12.36 4.35
C HIS A 138 3.32 -11.25 4.34
N ILE A 139 2.64 -11.08 5.47
CA ILE A 139 1.71 -9.98 5.71
C ILE A 139 2.25 -9.14 6.88
N LEU A 140 2.76 -7.96 6.58
CA LEU A 140 3.17 -7.00 7.60
C LEU A 140 1.96 -6.14 7.97
N ARG A 141 1.72 -5.87 9.25
CA ARG A 141 0.62 -4.99 9.69
C ARG A 141 1.09 -3.55 9.74
N PHE A 142 0.25 -2.63 9.28
CA PHE A 142 0.51 -1.20 9.40
C PHE A 142 0.68 -0.77 10.86
N GLU A 143 -0.05 -1.41 11.76
CA GLU A 143 -0.13 -1.15 13.19
C GLU A 143 1.15 -1.61 13.94
N SER A 144 1.83 -2.65 13.45
CA SER A 144 3.08 -3.19 14.00
C SER A 144 4.24 -3.20 12.99
N LEU A 145 4.21 -2.25 12.03
CA LEU A 145 5.03 -2.31 10.82
C LEU A 145 6.54 -2.43 11.07
N ALA A 146 7.05 -1.76 12.10
CA ALA A 146 8.48 -1.83 12.45
C ALA A 146 8.87 -3.23 12.96
N ALA A 147 8.04 -3.84 13.82
CA ALA A 147 8.29 -5.16 14.35
C ALA A 147 8.17 -6.23 13.25
N ASP A 148 7.16 -6.13 12.40
CA ASP A 148 6.95 -7.08 11.31
C ASP A 148 8.05 -6.96 10.24
N LEU A 149 8.52 -5.74 9.95
CA LEU A 149 9.66 -5.55 9.07
C LEU A 149 10.94 -6.16 9.67
N ALA A 150 11.20 -5.99 10.97
CA ALA A 150 12.35 -6.60 11.63
C ALA A 150 12.28 -8.15 11.63
N MET A 151 11.08 -8.72 11.63
CA MET A 151 10.89 -10.15 11.44
C MET A 151 11.16 -10.55 9.99
N LEU A 152 10.58 -9.83 9.03
CA LEU A 152 10.77 -10.07 7.60
C LEU A 152 12.25 -10.04 7.20
N THR A 153 13.00 -9.01 7.62
CA THR A 153 14.42 -8.88 7.26
C THR A 153 15.24 -10.06 7.79
N ARG A 154 14.95 -10.57 8.99
CA ARG A 154 15.57 -11.79 9.53
C ARG A 154 15.18 -13.03 8.73
N THR A 155 13.91 -13.20 8.39
CA THR A 155 13.42 -14.33 7.59
C THR A 155 14.07 -14.39 6.21
N LEU A 156 14.19 -13.23 5.56
CA LEU A 156 14.83 -13.07 4.25
C LEU A 156 16.37 -13.03 4.33
N ARG A 157 16.94 -13.08 5.54
CA ARG A 157 18.39 -12.95 5.81
C ARG A 157 18.99 -11.71 5.15
N LEU A 158 18.26 -10.60 5.16
CA LEU A 158 18.76 -9.32 4.67
C LEU A 158 19.80 -8.75 5.63
N PRO A 159 20.84 -8.07 5.12
CA PRO A 159 21.74 -7.27 5.95
C PRO A 159 20.98 -6.32 6.88
N PRO A 160 21.57 -5.95 8.04
CA PRO A 160 20.95 -5.01 8.97
C PRO A 160 20.49 -3.73 8.27
N THR A 161 19.30 -3.27 8.64
CA THR A 161 18.68 -2.08 8.06
C THR A 161 18.57 -0.97 9.10
N GLY A 162 18.50 0.28 8.62
CA GLY A 162 18.24 1.43 9.48
C GLY A 162 16.82 1.43 10.05
N PRO A 163 16.51 2.36 10.96
CA PRO A 163 15.17 2.47 11.54
C PRO A 163 14.12 2.74 10.46
N LEU A 164 12.90 2.22 10.66
CA LEU A 164 11.79 2.43 9.73
C LEU A 164 11.45 3.93 9.65
N PRO A 165 11.59 4.58 8.49
CA PRO A 165 11.29 6.00 8.37
C PRO A 165 9.79 6.24 8.41
N HIS A 166 9.34 7.30 9.10
CA HIS A 166 7.95 7.73 9.09
C HIS A 166 7.72 8.74 7.95
N VAL A 167 7.03 8.32 6.88
CA VAL A 167 6.73 9.12 5.69
C VAL A 167 5.24 9.10 5.34
N ASN A 168 4.77 10.10 4.60
CA ASN A 168 3.39 10.27 4.12
C ASN A 168 2.32 10.49 5.21
N ALA A 169 2.39 11.63 5.91
CA ALA A 169 1.31 12.07 6.78
C ALA A 169 0.01 12.38 6.00
N SER A 170 -1.13 12.19 6.66
CA SER A 170 -2.46 12.53 6.10
C SER A 170 -2.71 14.04 6.17
N ALA A 171 -3.50 14.59 5.23
CA ALA A 171 -3.88 16.00 5.24
C ALA A 171 -5.03 16.31 6.22
N ALA A 172 -5.79 15.30 6.64
CA ALA A 172 -6.89 15.50 7.58
C ALA A 172 -6.39 15.62 9.01
N THR A 173 -7.13 16.40 9.81
CA THR A 173 -7.00 16.37 11.27
C THR A 173 -7.44 15.00 11.81
N ARG A 174 -7.09 14.71 13.06
CA ARG A 174 -7.58 13.51 13.75
C ARG A 174 -9.11 13.49 13.80
N ALA A 175 -9.73 14.60 14.17
CA ALA A 175 -11.19 14.73 14.26
C ALA A 175 -11.91 14.37 12.95
N LEU A 176 -11.44 14.89 11.80
CA LEU A 176 -12.04 14.58 10.50
C LEU A 176 -11.91 13.11 10.09
N ARG A 177 -10.84 12.44 10.52
CA ARG A 177 -10.69 11.00 10.30
C ARG A 177 -11.64 10.23 11.20
N ASP A 178 -11.69 10.58 12.48
CA ASP A 178 -12.51 9.89 13.48
C ASP A 178 -14.00 10.01 13.12
N GLU A 179 -14.45 11.17 12.62
CA GLU A 179 -15.80 11.37 12.09
C GLU A 179 -16.10 10.43 10.91
N ALA A 180 -15.22 10.38 9.90
CA ALA A 180 -15.40 9.50 8.75
C ALA A 180 -15.34 8.00 9.11
N LEU A 181 -14.55 7.62 10.13
CA LEU A 181 -14.48 6.25 10.65
C LEU A 181 -15.73 5.85 11.44
N ALA A 182 -16.41 6.83 12.05
CA ALA A 182 -17.64 6.63 12.81
C ALA A 182 -18.90 6.61 11.94
N ASP A 183 -18.87 7.19 10.72
CA ASP A 183 -20.05 7.23 9.82
C ASP A 183 -20.47 5.80 9.40
N PRO A 184 -21.69 5.34 9.78
CA PRO A 184 -22.18 4.00 9.43
C PRO A 184 -22.25 3.74 7.93
N TRP A 185 -22.51 4.77 7.13
CA TRP A 185 -22.53 4.65 5.66
C TRP A 185 -21.13 4.35 5.12
N VAL A 186 -20.09 4.98 5.67
CA VAL A 186 -18.70 4.69 5.29
C VAL A 186 -18.32 3.26 5.65
N ARG A 187 -18.68 2.83 6.88
CA ARG A 187 -18.41 1.46 7.35
C ARG A 187 -19.05 0.42 6.43
N GLY A 188 -20.35 0.56 6.15
CA GLY A 188 -21.07 -0.35 5.25
C GLY A 188 -20.45 -0.40 3.85
N LEU A 189 -20.25 0.76 3.22
CA LEU A 189 -19.66 0.84 1.88
C LEU A 189 -18.28 0.17 1.80
N VAL A 190 -17.43 0.40 2.80
CA VAL A 190 -16.07 -0.18 2.83
C VAL A 190 -16.10 -1.67 3.13
N THR A 191 -16.96 -2.13 4.06
CA THR A 191 -17.14 -3.55 4.36
C THR A 191 -17.55 -4.33 3.11
N ASP A 192 -18.53 -3.84 2.36
CA ASP A 192 -19.00 -4.52 1.15
C ASP A 192 -17.92 -4.51 0.07
N ARG A 193 -17.32 -3.34 -0.20
CA ARG A 193 -16.35 -3.17 -1.27
C ARG A 193 -15.05 -3.94 -1.06
N TYR A 194 -14.64 -4.12 0.19
CA TYR A 194 -13.36 -4.73 0.56
C TYR A 194 -13.52 -6.00 1.41
N ALA A 195 -14.67 -6.69 1.28
CA ALA A 195 -14.96 -7.92 2.02
C ALA A 195 -13.85 -8.97 1.90
N ASP A 196 -13.29 -9.15 0.70
CA ASP A 196 -12.18 -10.08 0.46
C ASP A 196 -10.88 -9.62 1.11
N ASP A 197 -10.62 -8.31 1.22
CA ASP A 197 -9.45 -7.81 1.94
C ASP A 197 -9.58 -8.12 3.44
N TYR A 198 -10.76 -7.94 4.03
CA TYR A 198 -10.99 -8.32 5.44
C TYR A 198 -10.69 -9.79 5.67
N ALA A 199 -11.20 -10.67 4.80
CA ALA A 199 -11.00 -12.11 4.90
C ALA A 199 -9.53 -12.51 4.66
N LEU A 200 -8.93 -12.05 3.56
CA LEU A 200 -7.56 -12.39 3.19
C LEU A 200 -6.53 -11.89 4.21
N LEU A 201 -6.73 -10.68 4.71
CA LEU A 201 -5.78 -10.02 5.60
C LEU A 201 -6.12 -10.25 7.08
N GLY A 202 -7.20 -10.96 7.40
CA GLY A 202 -7.59 -11.29 8.78
C GLY A 202 -7.90 -10.05 9.64
N TYR A 203 -8.62 -9.06 9.08
CA TYR A 203 -9.20 -7.97 9.87
C TYR A 203 -10.65 -8.30 10.24
N PRO A 204 -11.11 -7.93 11.45
CA PRO A 204 -12.52 -8.03 11.78
C PRO A 204 -13.33 -7.08 10.89
N LYS A 205 -14.54 -7.51 10.48
CA LYS A 205 -15.47 -6.60 9.81
C LYS A 205 -15.99 -5.57 10.83
N PRO A 206 -16.05 -4.28 10.47
CA PRO A 206 -16.41 -3.19 11.37
C PRO A 206 -17.92 -3.07 11.65
#